data_AF-A0AAV4JH81-F1
#
_entry.id   AF-A0AAV4JH81-F1
#
_cell.length_a   1.000
_cell.length_b   1.000
_cell.length_c   1.000
_cell.angle_alpha   90.00
_cell.angle_beta   90.00
_cell.angle_gamma   90.00
#
_symmetry.space_group_name_H-M   'P 1'
#
loop_
_entity.id
_entity.type
_entity.pdbx_description
1 polymer ?
#
loop_
_entity_poly.entity_id
_entity_poly.type
_entity_poly.pdbx_seq_one_letter_code
_entity_poly.pdbx_strand_id
1 'polypeptide(L)'
;MTQKETDFDHIEITKVYLPYHDEPIKNWSFGLVNSVREEIDRLIRRYGLQLTVDSCTLALTKICGISISMDPLLKIEDYIDDLTCEGTVVRLIHSQPLEGHREPQASMDFMGVTRR
;
A
#
# COMPACT_ATOMS: atom_id res chain seq x y z
N MET A 1 40.11 5.56 -14.40
CA MET A 1 38.88 6.36 -14.30
C MET A 1 37.74 5.40 -14.57
N THR A 2 37.18 4.80 -13.52
CA THR A 2 36.23 3.69 -13.66
C THR A 2 34.83 4.26 -13.58
N GLN A 3 34.03 3.99 -14.61
CA GLN A 3 32.63 4.35 -14.76
C GLN A 3 31.84 4.12 -13.45
N LYS A 4 31.24 5.19 -12.93
CA LYS A 4 29.99 5.10 -12.17
C LYS A 4 28.93 5.68 -13.09
N GLU A 5 28.46 4.87 -14.03
CA GLU A 5 27.11 5.04 -14.55
C GLU A 5 26.21 4.65 -13.38
N THR A 6 25.73 5.67 -12.68
CA THR A 6 24.91 5.49 -11.49
C THR A 6 23.61 4.83 -11.92
N ASP A 7 23.35 3.69 -11.32
CA ASP A 7 22.19 2.80 -11.39
C ASP A 7 20.88 3.53 -11.05
N PHE A 8 20.46 4.50 -11.89
CA PHE A 8 19.25 5.31 -11.69
C PHE A 8 17.96 4.55 -12.07
N ASP A 9 17.98 3.22 -12.18
CA ASP A 9 16.77 2.44 -12.47
C ASP A 9 15.85 2.28 -11.26
N HIS A 10 16.27 2.75 -10.08
CA HIS A 10 15.52 2.56 -8.84
C HIS A 10 15.53 3.77 -7.91
N ILE A 11 14.50 3.87 -7.07
CA ILE A 11 14.38 4.86 -6.00
C ILE A 11 14.21 4.16 -4.65
N GLU A 12 15.06 4.51 -3.69
CA GLU A 12 14.97 4.00 -2.33
C GLU A 12 14.03 4.86 -1.49
N ILE A 13 13.04 4.21 -0.88
CA ILE A 13 12.06 4.81 0.00
C ILE A 13 12.30 4.33 1.42
N THR A 14 12.52 5.29 2.31
CA THR A 14 12.90 5.02 3.70
C THR A 14 11.83 4.23 4.45
N LYS A 15 10.54 4.53 4.20
CA LYS A 15 9.42 3.90 4.90
C LYS A 15 8.25 3.62 3.97
N VAL A 16 7.86 2.34 3.88
CA VAL A 16 6.63 1.89 3.21
C VAL A 16 5.71 1.24 4.23
N TYR A 17 4.51 1.77 4.37
CA TYR A 17 3.49 1.22 5.28
C TYR A 17 2.61 0.24 4.53
N LEU A 18 2.52 -0.99 5.02
CA LEU A 18 1.61 -2.00 4.49
C LEU A 18 0.28 -1.99 5.26
N PRO A 19 -0.83 -2.37 4.61
CA PRO A 19 -2.09 -2.57 5.31
C PRO A 19 -1.97 -3.77 6.26
N TYR A 20 -2.58 -3.68 7.44
CA TYR A 20 -2.60 -4.74 8.47
C TYR A 20 -1.23 -5.10 9.09
N HIS A 21 -0.22 -4.25 8.91
CA HIS A 21 1.09 -4.38 9.56
C HIS A 21 1.34 -3.18 10.47
N ASP A 22 1.75 -3.46 11.71
CA ASP A 22 2.12 -2.42 12.69
C ASP A 22 3.46 -1.76 12.36
N GLU A 23 4.40 -2.49 11.76
CA GLU A 23 5.73 -1.99 11.44
C GLU A 23 5.90 -1.63 9.95
N PRO A 24 6.45 -0.45 9.63
CA PRO A 24 6.75 -0.09 8.25
C PRO A 24 7.97 -0.86 7.74
N ILE A 25 7.93 -1.17 6.45
CA ILE A 25 9.11 -1.64 5.72
C ILE A 25 10.12 -0.51 5.66
N LYS A 26 11.38 -0.82 5.97
CA LYS A 26 12.49 0.13 5.89
C LYS A 26 13.29 -0.12 4.61
N ASN A 27 13.71 0.97 3.97
CA ASN A 27 14.61 0.96 2.80
C ASN A 27 14.10 0.06 1.66
N TRP A 28 12.89 0.33 1.19
CA TRP A 28 12.32 -0.38 0.05
C TRP A 28 12.74 0.30 -1.26
N SER A 29 13.12 -0.48 -2.26
CA SER A 29 13.55 0.03 -3.56
C SER A 29 12.47 -0.20 -4.61
N PHE A 30 11.90 0.89 -5.15
CA PHE A 30 10.97 0.86 -6.27
C PHE A 30 11.75 0.97 -7.59
N GLY A 31 11.39 0.16 -8.60
CA GLY A 31 11.95 0.34 -9.94
C GLY A 31 11.29 1.51 -10.64
N LEU A 32 12.06 2.47 -11.15
CA LEU A 32 11.54 3.68 -11.80
C LEU A 32 10.75 3.36 -13.08
N VAL A 33 11.23 2.38 -13.85
CA VAL A 33 10.60 1.93 -15.10
C VAL A 33 9.37 1.07 -14.88
N ASN A 34 9.18 0.56 -13.65
CA ASN A 34 8.05 -0.29 -13.31
C ASN A 34 6.79 0.56 -13.12
N SER A 35 5.66 -0.03 -13.49
CA SER A 35 4.35 0.52 -13.23
C SER A 35 4.04 0.44 -11.73
N VAL A 36 3.25 1.38 -11.23
CA VAL A 36 2.74 1.36 -9.84
C VAL A 36 2.05 0.02 -9.53
N ARG A 37 1.30 -0.54 -10.50
CA ARG A 37 0.69 -1.88 -10.40
C ARG A 37 1.71 -3.00 -10.17
N GLU A 38 2.83 -2.97 -10.90
CA GLU A 38 3.87 -4.00 -10.79
C GLU A 38 4.52 -3.92 -9.40
N GLU A 39 4.74 -2.71 -8.91
CA GLU A 39 5.29 -2.48 -7.57
C GLU A 39 4.37 -2.93 -6.44
N ILE A 40 3.06 -2.71 -6.60
CA ILE A 40 2.05 -3.26 -5.69
C ILE A 40 2.11 -4.79 -5.66
N ASP A 41 2.16 -5.45 -6.83
CA ASP A 41 2.30 -6.92 -6.92
C ASP A 41 3.57 -7.41 -6.21
N ARG A 42 4.70 -6.72 -6.42
CA ARG A 42 5.96 -7.04 -5.73
C ARG A 42 5.81 -6.96 -4.21
N LEU A 43 5.19 -5.90 -3.68
CA LEU A 43 4.95 -5.75 -2.24
C LEU A 43 4.05 -6.86 -1.69
N ILE A 44 2.92 -7.13 -2.36
CA ILE A 44 1.96 -8.17 -1.96
C ILE A 44 2.64 -9.53 -1.89
N ARG A 45 3.37 -9.92 -2.95
CA ARG A 45 4.04 -11.23 -3.01
C ARG A 45 5.20 -11.34 -2.03
N ARG A 46 5.98 -10.28 -1.87
CA ARG A 46 7.16 -10.27 -0.99
C ARG A 46 6.78 -10.47 0.48
N TYR A 47 5.66 -9.86 0.89
CA TYR A 47 5.19 -9.89 2.29
C TYR A 47 4.03 -10.87 2.53
N GLY A 48 3.62 -11.63 1.51
CA GLY A 48 2.57 -12.65 1.64
C GLY A 48 1.21 -12.07 2.00
N LEU A 49 0.90 -10.86 1.54
CA LEU A 49 -0.38 -10.22 1.79
C LEU A 49 -1.49 -10.98 1.06
N GLN A 50 -2.59 -11.31 1.74
CA GLN A 50 -3.77 -11.92 1.13
C GLN A 50 -4.64 -10.87 0.43
N LEU A 51 -4.03 -10.07 -0.44
CA LEU A 51 -4.66 -8.95 -1.14
C LEU A 51 -4.47 -9.10 -2.64
N THR A 52 -5.39 -8.54 -3.42
CA THR A 52 -5.26 -8.46 -4.87
C THR A 52 -4.68 -7.10 -5.25
N VAL A 53 -3.91 -7.07 -6.34
CA VAL A 53 -3.32 -5.83 -6.84
C VAL A 53 -4.40 -4.79 -7.16
N ASP A 54 -5.50 -5.23 -7.76
CA ASP A 54 -6.63 -4.35 -8.14
C ASP A 54 -7.43 -3.83 -6.93
N SER A 55 -7.32 -4.47 -5.76
CA SER A 55 -7.92 -3.98 -4.51
C SER A 55 -7.00 -3.04 -3.72
N CYS A 56 -5.80 -2.75 -4.23
CA CYS A 56 -4.79 -1.96 -3.56
C CYS A 56 -4.44 -0.68 -4.33
N THR A 57 -4.00 0.34 -3.60
CA THR A 57 -3.54 1.61 -4.17
C THR A 57 -2.33 2.09 -3.39
N LEU A 58 -1.27 2.48 -4.08
CA LEU A 58 -0.15 3.17 -3.43
C LEU A 58 -0.49 4.64 -3.26
N ALA A 59 -0.20 5.18 -2.09
CA ALA A 59 -0.38 6.58 -1.78
C ALA A 59 0.89 7.18 -1.20
N LEU A 60 1.22 8.37 -1.66
CA LEU A 60 2.31 9.21 -1.20
C LEU A 60 1.73 10.22 -0.22
N THR A 61 2.28 10.35 0.97
CA THR A 61 1.90 11.41 1.92
C THR A 61 3.11 12.29 2.18
N LYS A 62 3.00 13.55 1.78
CA LYS A 62 4.03 14.58 1.97
C LYS A 62 3.97 15.14 3.38
N ILE A 63 5.06 15.78 3.82
CA ILE A 63 5.15 16.47 5.11
C ILE A 63 4.08 17.54 5.33
N CYS A 64 3.58 18.14 4.24
CA CYS A 64 2.52 19.14 4.28
C CYS A 64 1.12 18.54 4.51
N GLY A 65 1.02 17.23 4.70
CA GLY A 65 -0.24 16.51 4.89
C GLY A 65 -1.00 16.23 3.59
N ILE A 66 -0.44 16.59 2.44
CA ILE A 66 -1.02 16.28 1.14
C ILE A 66 -0.75 14.81 0.82
N SER A 67 -1.83 14.07 0.60
CA SER A 67 -1.78 12.69 0.11
C SER A 67 -2.13 12.61 -1.37
N ILE A 68 -1.30 11.92 -2.14
CA ILE A 68 -1.49 11.67 -3.57
C ILE A 68 -1.66 10.16 -3.76
N SER A 69 -2.80 9.75 -4.31
CA SER A 69 -2.98 8.37 -4.77
C SER A 69 -2.27 8.20 -6.12
N MET A 70 -1.38 7.22 -6.17
CA MET A 70 -0.65 6.88 -7.40
C MET A 70 -1.57 6.07 -8.32
N ASP A 71 -1.57 6.40 -9.59
CA ASP A 71 -2.32 5.70 -10.62
C ASP A 71 -1.60 4.37 -10.95
N PRO A 72 -2.29 3.21 -10.87
CA PRO A 72 -1.68 1.91 -11.13
C PRO A 72 -1.12 1.76 -12.55
N LEU A 73 -1.59 2.55 -13.51
CA LEU A 73 -1.16 2.50 -14.92
C LEU A 73 0.07 3.37 -15.20
N LEU A 74 0.39 4.31 -14.31
CA LEU A 74 1.57 5.15 -14.42
C LEU A 74 2.79 4.47 -13.85
N LYS A 75 3.97 4.94 -14.24
CA LYS A 75 5.24 4.43 -13.75
C LYS A 75 5.66 5.15 -12.48
N ILE A 76 6.59 4.55 -11.75
CA ILE A 76 7.16 5.18 -10.56
C ILE A 76 7.95 6.44 -10.93
N GLU A 77 8.61 6.46 -12.10
CA GLU A 77 9.33 7.66 -12.59
C GLU A 77 8.44 8.90 -12.67
N ASP A 78 7.14 8.76 -12.99
CA ASP A 78 6.20 9.88 -13.06
C ASP A 78 5.97 10.56 -11.70
N TYR A 79 6.33 9.89 -10.59
CA TYR A 79 6.19 10.38 -9.22
C TYR A 79 7.52 10.70 -8.54
N ILE A 80 8.62 10.73 -9.30
CA ILE A 80 9.96 10.84 -8.71
C ILE A 80 10.16 12.16 -7.93
N ASP A 81 9.61 13.26 -8.43
CA ASP A 81 9.66 14.57 -7.76
C ASP A 81 8.95 14.53 -6.40
N ASP A 82 7.84 13.79 -6.31
CA ASP A 82 7.10 13.62 -5.07
C ASP A 82 7.80 12.66 -4.10
N LEU A 83 8.35 11.56 -4.63
CA LEU A 83 9.05 10.52 -3.87
C LEU A 83 10.39 11.00 -3.28
N THR A 84 11.10 11.89 -3.99
CA THR A 84 12.37 12.47 -3.54
C THR A 84 12.20 13.63 -2.56
N CYS A 85 10.97 14.12 -2.37
CA CYS A 85 10.68 15.17 -1.41
C CYS A 85 10.93 14.66 0.02
N GLU A 86 11.73 15.39 0.78
CA GLU A 86 12.13 15.00 2.14
C GLU A 86 10.90 14.81 3.05
N GLY A 87 10.88 13.68 3.76
CA GLY A 87 9.79 13.33 4.68
C GLY A 87 8.53 12.78 4.00
N THR A 88 8.59 12.48 2.70
CA THR A 88 7.53 11.73 2.01
C THR A 88 7.47 10.30 2.53
N VAL A 89 6.24 9.85 2.79
CA VAL A 89 5.94 8.50 3.26
C VAL A 89 5.08 7.80 2.21
N VAL A 90 5.42 6.56 1.91
CA VAL A 90 4.63 5.71 1.00
C VAL A 90 3.75 4.76 1.83
N ARG A 91 2.50 4.61 1.45
CA ARG A 91 1.56 3.68 2.07
C ARG A 91 0.82 2.89 1.01
N LEU A 92 0.73 1.57 1.20
CA LEU A 92 -0.17 0.71 0.46
C LEU A 92 -1.54 0.73 1.18
N ILE A 93 -2.57 1.14 0.47
CA ILE A 93 -3.95 1.24 0.97
C ILE A 93 -4.76 0.11 0.35
N HIS A 94 -5.52 -0.61 1.17
CA HIS A 94 -6.52 -1.56 0.69
C HIS A 94 -7.84 -0.82 0.49
N SER A 95 -8.25 -0.68 -0.77
CA SER A 95 -9.36 0.18 -1.21
C SER A 95 -10.71 -0.54 -1.22
N GLN A 96 -10.74 -1.87 -1.11
CA GLN A 96 -11.98 -2.63 -0.98
C GLN A 96 -12.28 -2.94 0.50
N PRO A 97 -13.56 -2.94 0.91
CA PRO A 97 -13.93 -3.52 2.19
C PRO A 97 -13.52 -4.98 2.17
N LEU A 98 -12.91 -5.46 3.26
CA LEU A 98 -12.68 -6.88 3.48
C LEU A 98 -14.04 -7.60 3.41
N GLU A 99 -14.38 -8.18 2.27
CA GLU A 99 -15.51 -9.11 2.16
C GLU A 99 -15.14 -10.35 2.98
N GLY A 100 -15.35 -10.33 4.29
CA GLY A 100 -14.98 -11.49 5.11
C GLY A 100 -14.78 -11.31 6.60
N HIS A 101 -15.44 -10.38 7.28
CA HIS A 101 -15.82 -10.64 8.67
C HIS A 101 -17.33 -10.42 8.77
N ARG A 102 -18.08 -11.50 8.48
CA ARG A 102 -19.38 -11.68 9.09
C ARG A 102 -19.14 -11.60 10.59
N GLU A 103 -19.51 -10.48 11.20
CA GLU A 103 -19.90 -10.51 12.62
C GLU A 103 -20.86 -11.71 12.76
N PRO A 104 -20.65 -12.62 13.73
CA PRO A 104 -21.70 -13.57 14.05
C PRO A 104 -22.92 -12.73 14.45
N GLN A 105 -23.94 -12.71 13.57
CA GLN A 105 -25.23 -12.14 13.90
C GLN A 105 -25.64 -12.74 15.24
N ALA A 106 -25.78 -11.89 16.25
CA ALA A 106 -26.28 -12.29 17.53
C ALA A 106 -27.58 -13.07 17.29
N SER A 107 -27.58 -14.36 17.62
CA SER A 107 -28.78 -15.17 17.66
C SER A 107 -29.73 -14.49 18.63
N MET A 108 -30.74 -13.78 18.11
CA MET A 108 -31.92 -13.44 18.87
C MET A 108 -32.64 -14.75 19.14
N ASP A 109 -32.33 -15.39 20.26
CA ASP A 109 -33.19 -16.41 20.84
C ASP A 109 -34.47 -15.74 21.33
N PHE A 110 -35.42 -15.68 20.40
CA PHE A 110 -36.81 -15.37 20.63
C PHE A 110 -37.44 -16.53 21.41
N MET A 111 -37.36 -16.50 22.74
CA MET A 111 -38.31 -17.20 23.62
C MET A 111 -39.00 -16.11 24.42
N GLY A 112 -40.27 -15.82 24.18
CA GLY A 112 -41.32 -16.81 24.23
C GLY A 112 -42.22 -16.38 25.37
N VAL A 113 -43.32 -15.75 25.01
CA VAL A 113 -44.47 -15.45 25.87
C VAL A 113 -44.78 -16.64 26.77
N THR A 114 -44.89 -16.44 28.08
CA THR A 114 -46.01 -17.02 28.83
C THR A 114 -46.42 -16.11 29.98
N ARG A 115 -47.71 -15.78 29.96
CA ARG A 115 -48.49 -15.14 31.01
C ARG A 115 -48.56 -16.06 32.23
N ARG A 116 -48.45 -15.50 33.44
CA ARG A 116 -49.47 -15.57 34.50
C ARG A 116 -49.08 -14.71 35.69
#